data_AF-A0A9W8K456-F1
#
_entry.id   AF-A0A9W8K456-F1
#
_cell.length_a   1.000
_cell.length_b   1.000
_cell.length_c   1.000
_cell.angle_alpha   90.00
_cell.angle_beta   90.00
_cell.angle_gamma   90.00
#
_symmetry.space_group_name_H-M   'P 1'
#
loop_
_entity.id
_entity.type
_entity.pdbx_description
1 polymer ?
#
loop_
_entity_poly.entity_id
_entity_poly.type
_entity_poly.pdbx_seq_one_letter_code
_entity_poly.pdbx_strand_id
1 'polypeptide(L)'
;MGQLSKTRARPATISISFSLSCHGSTGAHETLHRSCNEVGREALRLDHATQAEKGGPISGKVHECLDDVGVQYTVLHPTWFIENFGTFSQSVIEKDEITSVHRDGLTPLVGVDDIAKVALNALVAEKSPNTDYFVIGPELWTFDEIVHRRLTDEEHIAFYETSQVPREFAVFLHTSAARTVEGEEEALVGNPKSIVGKVKLRDYFETNKGVWKKAEPLPTMLVVEFISWAATDAFLSDTNTHFRPAVDQISKSDGCLAIYSGQEKEDRNNFWMVVAWQSGTHLQAAMNRPEYAGMMDKLRPFSRSGHLDVHHIDVNKDTNAALGVAFTTIVFLNLKAGVAATDATSKVSTVLGRSLDAGSATGTYPPGFWGRTHESARKFVAAIGWSSVQAHDNTMRDKKEVYRVATEELLGITDMKRVHVVFKTTYHAALPVS
;
A
#
# COMPACT_ATOMS: atom_id res chain seq x y z
N MET A 1 62.46 3.62 -27.38
CA MET A 1 61.19 2.87 -27.55
C MET A 1 61.19 1.77 -26.50
N GLY A 2 60.40 1.73 -25.44
CA GLY A 2 59.08 2.32 -25.19
C GLY A 2 58.07 1.18 -25.09
N GLN A 3 57.82 0.66 -23.87
CA GLN A 3 56.57 -0.03 -23.55
C GLN A 3 56.31 0.04 -22.05
N LEU A 4 55.61 1.12 -21.67
CA LEU A 4 54.88 1.24 -20.42
C LEU A 4 53.80 0.16 -20.39
N SER A 5 53.89 -0.78 -19.46
CA SER A 5 52.80 -1.71 -19.18
C SER A 5 51.63 -0.93 -18.59
N LYS A 6 50.59 -0.68 -19.39
CA LYS A 6 49.31 -0.16 -18.90
C LYS A 6 48.67 -1.21 -17.99
N THR A 7 48.86 -1.07 -16.69
CA THR A 7 47.96 -1.64 -15.69
C THR A 7 46.57 -1.06 -15.96
N ARG A 8 45.68 -1.87 -16.53
CA ARG A 8 44.29 -1.49 -16.75
C ARG A 8 43.64 -1.37 -15.37
N ALA A 9 43.41 -0.15 -14.90
CA ALA A 9 42.68 0.10 -13.66
C ALA A 9 41.34 -0.65 -13.70
N ARG A 10 41.01 -1.40 -12.65
CA ARG A 10 39.67 -1.97 -12.48
C ARG A 10 38.66 -0.82 -12.48
N PRO A 11 37.49 -0.94 -13.13
CA PRO A 11 36.47 0.10 -13.09
C PRO A 11 36.08 0.38 -11.63
N ALA A 12 36.03 1.66 -11.25
CA ALA A 12 35.50 2.08 -9.96
C ALA A 12 34.07 1.56 -9.84
N THR A 13 33.82 0.69 -8.86
CA THR A 13 32.47 0.18 -8.57
C THR A 13 31.88 1.11 -7.53
N ILE A 14 30.94 1.95 -7.95
CA ILE A 14 30.16 2.82 -7.06
C ILE A 14 29.12 1.93 -6.37
N SER A 15 29.26 1.77 -5.05
CA SER A 15 28.22 1.15 -4.23
C SER A 15 27.36 2.25 -3.60
N ILE A 16 26.03 2.13 -3.74
CA ILE A 16 25.07 3.03 -3.13
C ILE A 16 24.29 2.22 -2.10
N SER A 17 24.46 2.56 -0.82
CA SER A 17 23.70 1.95 0.27
C SER A 17 22.64 2.93 0.76
N PHE A 18 21.37 2.54 0.60
CA PHE A 18 20.23 3.26 1.16
C PHE A 18 19.75 2.55 2.43
N SER A 19 19.77 3.24 3.56
CA SER A 19 19.06 2.81 4.78
C SER A 19 17.75 3.59 4.88
N LEU A 20 16.76 3.23 4.06
CA LEU A 20 15.43 3.84 4.07
C LEU A 20 14.43 2.85 4.70
N SER A 21 14.04 3.02 5.96
CA SER A 21 12.72 2.57 6.44
C SER A 21 12.47 2.96 7.91
N CYS A 22 11.41 3.74 8.14
CA CYS A 22 10.50 3.47 9.26
C CYS A 22 9.74 2.19 8.90
N HIS A 23 9.86 1.14 9.74
CA HIS A 23 9.30 -0.23 9.62
C HIS A 23 10.20 -1.28 8.93
N GLY A 24 10.80 -2.16 9.74
CA GLY A 24 11.09 -3.54 9.35
C GLY A 24 12.54 -4.00 9.15
N SER A 25 13.56 -3.34 9.70
CA SER A 25 14.95 -3.54 9.22
C SER A 25 15.89 -4.45 10.04
N THR A 26 15.45 -5.32 10.96
CA THR A 26 16.40 -6.24 11.62
C THR A 26 17.14 -7.16 10.63
N GLY A 27 16.53 -7.53 9.50
CA GLY A 27 17.17 -8.32 8.43
C GLY A 27 18.08 -7.53 7.47
N ALA A 28 18.00 -6.19 7.44
CA ALA A 28 18.83 -5.37 6.57
C ALA A 28 20.28 -5.27 7.08
N HIS A 29 20.49 -5.35 8.39
CA HIS A 29 21.80 -5.24 9.04
C HIS A 29 22.78 -6.35 8.65
N GLU A 30 22.33 -7.61 8.57
CA GLU A 30 23.19 -8.74 8.16
C GLU A 30 23.56 -8.70 6.68
N THR A 31 22.66 -8.17 5.83
CA THR A 31 22.90 -8.02 4.39
C THR A 31 23.90 -6.90 4.11
N LEU A 32 23.85 -5.81 4.89
CA LEU A 32 24.77 -4.66 4.77
C LEU A 32 26.19 -4.98 5.23
N HIS A 33 26.35 -5.79 6.28
CA HIS A 33 27.68 -6.27 6.71
C HIS A 33 28.38 -7.11 5.64
N ARG A 34 27.61 -7.85 4.83
CA ARG A 34 28.12 -8.63 3.70
C ARG A 34 28.52 -7.73 2.52
N SER A 35 27.74 -6.67 2.27
CA SER A 35 28.01 -5.67 1.21
C SER A 35 29.31 -4.90 1.40
N CYS A 36 29.74 -4.63 2.64
CA CYS A 36 31.00 -3.91 2.93
C CYS A 36 32.25 -4.60 2.35
N ASN A 37 32.22 -5.94 2.19
CA ASN A 37 33.32 -6.69 1.57
C ASN A 37 33.31 -6.65 0.02
N GLU A 38 32.26 -6.11 -0.59
CA GLU A 38 32.06 -6.05 -2.05
C GLU A 38 32.23 -4.63 -2.63
N VAL A 39 32.44 -3.62 -1.77
CA VAL A 39 32.51 -2.20 -2.16
C VAL A 39 33.79 -1.91 -2.95
N GLY A 40 33.63 -1.24 -4.11
CA GLY A 40 34.75 -0.75 -4.92
C GLY A 40 35.50 0.41 -4.26
N ARG A 41 36.47 1.00 -4.97
CA ARG A 41 37.37 2.05 -4.41
C ARG A 41 36.67 3.33 -3.93
N GLU A 42 35.42 3.56 -4.30
CA GLU A 42 34.63 4.76 -3.99
C GLU A 42 33.17 4.37 -3.65
N ALA A 43 32.61 4.91 -2.57
CA ALA A 43 31.25 4.61 -2.10
C ALA A 43 30.47 5.90 -1.77
N LEU A 44 29.18 5.94 -2.10
CA LEU A 44 28.28 6.98 -1.58
C LEU A 44 27.30 6.34 -0.61
N ARG A 45 27.12 6.98 0.54
CA ARG A 45 26.15 6.55 1.53
C ARG A 45 25.18 7.67 1.90
N LEU A 46 23.90 7.31 1.97
CA LEU A 46 22.86 8.16 2.51
C LEU A 46 22.48 7.63 3.89
N ASP A 47 22.61 8.47 4.93
CA ASP A 47 22.02 8.21 6.23
C ASP A 47 20.61 8.82 6.31
N HIS A 48 19.81 8.33 7.24
CA HIS A 48 18.40 8.69 7.43
C HIS A 48 18.17 9.59 8.64
N ALA A 49 19.23 9.88 9.39
CA ALA A 49 19.20 10.67 10.61
C ALA A 49 20.45 11.56 10.69
N THR A 50 20.26 12.84 10.92
CA THR A 50 21.36 13.79 11.22
C THR A 50 22.07 13.43 12.52
N GLN A 51 21.37 12.76 13.44
CA GLN A 51 21.88 12.31 14.73
C GLN A 51 22.73 11.03 14.66
N ALA A 52 22.87 10.43 13.47
CA ALA A 52 23.66 9.23 13.28
C ALA A 52 25.16 9.54 13.23
N GLU A 53 25.80 9.51 14.40
CA GLU A 53 27.25 9.65 14.51
C GLU A 53 28.00 8.37 14.17
N LYS A 54 29.23 8.50 13.65
CA LYS A 54 30.14 7.37 13.44
C LYS A 54 30.33 6.57 14.74
N GLY A 55 30.22 5.24 14.66
CA GLY A 55 30.33 4.34 15.82
C GLY A 55 29.06 4.29 16.69
N GLY A 56 28.06 5.15 16.41
CA GLY A 56 26.76 5.12 17.05
C GLY A 56 25.92 3.89 16.68
N PRO A 57 24.77 3.65 17.35
CA PRO A 57 23.89 2.53 17.06
C PRO A 57 23.38 2.54 15.61
N ILE A 58 22.96 1.36 15.12
CA ILE A 58 22.32 1.16 13.81
C ILE A 58 23.20 1.64 12.64
N SER A 59 23.00 2.86 12.15
CA SER A 59 23.67 3.40 10.98
C SER A 59 25.10 3.88 11.32
N GLY A 60 25.37 4.27 12.56
CA GLY A 60 26.71 4.67 13.01
C GLY A 60 27.76 3.55 12.92
N LYS A 61 27.38 2.31 13.24
CA LYS A 61 28.26 1.13 13.11
C LYS A 61 28.66 0.83 11.67
N VAL A 62 27.75 1.06 10.73
CA VAL A 62 28.07 0.88 9.30
C VAL A 62 29.03 2.00 8.84
N HIS A 63 28.99 3.19 9.47
CA HIS A 63 29.91 4.29 9.14
C HIS A 63 31.32 3.90 9.61
N GLU A 64 31.43 3.38 10.83
CA GLU A 64 32.69 2.84 11.36
C GLU A 64 33.27 1.73 10.46
N CYS A 65 32.43 0.83 9.94
CA CYS A 65 32.87 -0.24 9.04
C CYS A 65 33.47 0.28 7.72
N LEU A 66 32.98 1.41 7.17
CA LEU A 66 33.52 1.97 5.92
C LEU A 66 34.96 2.49 6.11
N ASP A 67 35.26 3.03 7.30
CA ASP A 67 36.61 3.45 7.65
C ASP A 67 37.56 2.25 7.79
N ASP A 68 37.10 1.16 8.42
CA ASP A 68 37.90 -0.07 8.56
C ASP A 68 38.28 -0.69 7.21
N VAL A 69 37.40 -0.54 6.20
CA VAL A 69 37.63 -1.04 4.83
C VAL A 69 38.58 -0.14 4.02
N GLY A 70 38.77 1.13 4.44
CA GLY A 70 39.72 2.06 3.81
C GLY A 70 39.33 2.54 2.41
N VAL A 71 38.03 2.57 2.10
CA VAL A 71 37.48 3.13 0.85
C VAL A 71 37.23 4.63 0.99
N GLN A 72 37.26 5.37 -0.13
CA GLN A 72 36.79 6.75 -0.09
C GLN A 72 35.28 6.79 -0.07
N TYR A 73 34.68 7.58 0.83
CA TYR A 73 33.22 7.63 0.94
C TYR A 73 32.67 9.03 1.27
N THR A 74 31.46 9.31 0.81
CA THR A 74 30.70 10.49 1.23
C THR A 74 29.44 10.06 1.97
N VAL A 75 29.18 10.69 3.11
CA VAL A 75 27.93 10.48 3.88
C VAL A 75 27.07 11.72 3.75
N LEU A 76 25.80 11.51 3.42
CA LEU A 76 24.79 12.55 3.45
C LEU A 76 23.89 12.34 4.66
N HIS A 77 23.78 13.37 5.49
CA HIS A 77 22.92 13.47 6.66
C HIS A 77 21.78 14.44 6.38
N PRO A 78 20.71 13.98 5.71
CA PRO A 78 19.53 14.80 5.49
C PRO A 78 18.76 15.02 6.81
N THR A 79 18.21 16.21 6.99
CA THR A 79 17.20 16.51 8.02
C THR A 79 15.88 15.79 7.70
N TRP A 80 14.83 16.02 8.47
CA TRP A 80 13.53 15.37 8.26
C TRP A 80 12.90 15.69 6.89
N PHE A 81 12.36 14.68 6.20
CA PHE A 81 11.94 14.79 4.79
C PHE A 81 10.55 15.38 4.66
N ILE A 82 10.36 16.37 3.79
CA ILE A 82 9.05 16.94 3.47
C ILE A 82 8.06 15.83 3.04
N GLU A 83 8.54 14.84 2.29
CA GLU A 83 7.75 13.74 1.74
C GLU A 83 7.15 12.81 2.82
N ASN A 84 7.73 12.80 4.03
CA ASN A 84 7.17 12.04 5.16
C ASN A 84 5.75 12.52 5.51
N PHE A 85 5.35 13.76 5.19
CA PHE A 85 3.97 14.19 5.40
C PHE A 85 2.94 13.37 4.61
N GLY A 86 3.34 12.77 3.48
CA GLY A 86 2.49 11.88 2.69
C GLY A 86 2.11 10.60 3.44
N THR A 87 2.95 10.12 4.37
CA THR A 87 2.65 8.92 5.17
C THR A 87 1.57 9.16 6.22
N PHE A 88 1.25 10.42 6.53
CA PHE A 88 0.14 10.79 7.40
C PHE A 88 -1.20 10.94 6.66
N SER A 89 -1.23 10.68 5.34
CA SER A 89 -2.42 10.80 4.50
C SER A 89 -3.66 10.14 5.12
N GLN A 90 -3.54 8.89 5.57
CA GLN A 90 -4.65 8.18 6.21
C GLN A 90 -5.13 8.86 7.49
N SER A 91 -4.21 9.29 8.37
CA SER A 91 -4.57 9.97 9.62
C SER A 91 -5.25 11.31 9.38
N VAL A 92 -4.79 12.08 8.39
CA VAL A 92 -5.44 13.35 8.00
C VAL A 92 -6.81 13.09 7.38
N ILE A 93 -6.94 12.07 6.51
CA ILE A 93 -8.22 11.74 5.87
C ILE A 93 -9.25 11.27 6.90
N GLU A 94 -8.86 10.37 7.81
CA GLU A 94 -9.78 9.74 8.76
C GLU A 94 -10.06 10.61 9.98
N LYS A 95 -9.02 11.22 10.54
CA LYS A 95 -9.05 11.88 11.86
C LYS A 95 -8.82 13.38 11.80
N ASP A 96 -8.44 13.92 10.63
CA ASP A 96 -8.01 15.31 10.48
C ASP A 96 -6.78 15.64 11.35
N GLU A 97 -5.93 14.64 11.59
CA GLU A 97 -4.82 14.73 12.53
C GLU A 97 -3.48 14.32 11.90
N ILE A 98 -2.46 15.16 12.13
CA ILE A 98 -1.05 14.77 12.08
C ILE A 98 -0.53 14.83 13.51
N THR A 99 0.11 13.75 13.97
CA THR A 99 0.65 13.65 15.32
C THR A 99 2.16 13.69 15.33
N SER A 100 2.76 14.43 16.27
CA SER A 100 4.21 14.51 16.43
C SER A 100 4.60 14.70 17.90
N VAL A 101 5.83 14.30 18.22
CA VAL A 101 6.52 14.50 19.51
C VAL A 101 7.57 15.61 19.44
N HIS A 102 7.82 16.18 18.26
CA HIS A 102 8.92 17.14 18.02
C HIS A 102 8.64 18.54 18.59
N ARG A 103 7.47 18.76 19.23
CA ARG A 103 7.06 19.98 19.96
C ARG A 103 7.49 21.27 19.23
N ASP A 104 8.07 22.20 19.98
CA ASP A 104 8.55 23.51 19.50
C ASP A 104 9.95 23.45 18.84
N GLY A 105 10.47 22.24 18.55
CA GLY A 105 11.78 22.06 17.93
C GLY A 105 11.81 22.56 16.48
N LEU A 106 12.78 23.43 16.17
CA LEU A 106 12.95 24.00 14.83
C LEU A 106 13.73 23.03 13.94
N THR A 107 13.14 22.67 12.80
CA THR A 107 13.72 21.72 11.85
C THR A 107 13.76 22.31 10.43
N PRO A 108 14.92 22.31 9.75
CA PRO A 108 15.00 22.71 8.35
C PRO A 108 14.60 21.54 7.44
N LEU A 109 13.30 21.39 7.14
CA LEU A 109 12.74 20.23 6.44
C LEU A 109 13.22 20.14 4.98
N VAL A 110 13.86 19.02 4.61
CA VAL A 110 14.50 18.84 3.29
C VAL A 110 13.60 18.05 2.33
N GLY A 111 13.60 18.40 1.04
CA GLY A 111 12.91 17.60 0.00
C GLY A 111 13.81 16.53 -0.61
N VAL A 112 13.23 15.39 -1.02
CA VAL A 112 14.02 14.28 -1.62
C VAL A 112 14.77 14.68 -2.88
N ASP A 113 14.24 15.62 -3.67
CA ASP A 113 14.90 16.13 -4.88
C ASP A 113 16.22 16.84 -4.58
N ASP A 114 16.34 17.49 -3.43
CA ASP A 114 17.57 18.17 -3.04
C ASP A 114 18.61 17.18 -2.52
N ILE A 115 18.17 16.18 -1.76
CA ILE A 115 19.02 15.04 -1.36
C ILE A 115 19.57 14.34 -2.60
N ALA A 116 18.71 14.06 -3.59
CA ALA A 116 19.10 13.40 -4.83
C ALA A 116 20.11 14.22 -5.63
N LYS A 117 19.96 15.55 -5.69
CA LYS A 117 20.94 16.44 -6.35
C LYS A 117 22.29 16.42 -5.64
N VAL A 118 22.32 16.46 -4.31
CA VAL A 118 23.58 16.41 -3.55
C VAL A 118 24.26 15.06 -3.73
N ALA A 119 23.49 13.97 -3.65
CA ALA A 119 23.97 12.62 -3.93
C ALA A 119 24.57 12.52 -5.35
N LEU A 120 23.85 13.00 -6.37
CA LEU A 120 24.34 13.00 -7.74
C LEU A 120 25.65 13.79 -7.87
N ASN A 121 25.74 14.98 -7.27
CA ASN A 121 26.94 15.80 -7.32
C ASN A 121 28.14 15.11 -6.66
N ALA A 122 27.94 14.42 -5.54
CA ALA A 122 28.99 13.64 -4.88
C ALA A 122 29.42 12.44 -5.73
N LEU A 123 28.48 11.78 -6.42
CA LEU A 123 28.74 10.62 -7.27
C LEU A 123 29.52 10.94 -8.54
N VAL A 124 29.27 12.11 -9.15
CA VAL A 124 29.89 12.51 -10.41
C VAL A 124 31.11 13.41 -10.24
N ALA A 125 31.51 13.69 -9.00
CA ALA A 125 32.70 14.48 -8.72
C ALA A 125 33.95 13.78 -9.24
N GLU A 126 34.85 14.53 -9.89
CA GLU A 126 36.12 13.98 -10.41
C GLU A 126 36.99 13.36 -9.30
N LYS A 127 36.84 13.85 -8.08
CA LYS A 127 37.42 13.28 -6.86
C LYS A 127 36.33 13.12 -5.82
N SER A 128 36.30 11.96 -5.16
CA SER A 128 35.41 11.76 -4.02
C SER A 128 35.60 12.88 -2.99
N PRO A 129 34.51 13.52 -2.51
CA PRO A 129 34.60 14.51 -1.44
C PRO A 129 35.21 13.95 -0.15
N ASN A 130 35.06 12.63 0.06
CA ASN A 130 35.59 11.90 1.21
C ASN A 130 35.28 12.58 2.57
N THR A 131 34.03 13.02 2.75
CA THR A 131 33.55 13.77 3.91
C THR A 131 32.05 13.54 4.10
N ASP A 132 31.56 13.94 5.27
CA ASP A 132 30.14 14.00 5.59
C ASP A 132 29.57 15.41 5.29
N TYR A 133 28.35 15.46 4.77
CA TYR A 133 27.56 16.66 4.56
C TYR A 133 26.21 16.55 5.26
N PHE A 134 25.70 17.67 5.77
CA PHE A 134 24.30 17.79 6.16
C PHE A 134 23.50 18.32 4.97
N VAL A 135 22.34 17.75 4.68
CA VAL A 135 21.46 18.22 3.61
C VAL A 135 20.19 18.76 4.23
N ILE A 136 20.01 20.07 4.20
CA ILE A 136 18.99 20.75 5.00
C ILE A 136 17.99 21.48 4.12
N GLY A 137 16.76 21.64 4.61
CA GLY A 137 15.74 22.46 3.99
C GLY A 137 16.09 23.95 3.94
N PRO A 138 15.48 24.72 3.02
CA PRO A 138 15.69 26.17 2.95
C PRO A 138 14.99 26.97 4.05
N GLU A 139 14.03 26.37 4.77
CA GLU A 139 13.14 27.05 5.71
C GLU A 139 13.08 26.25 7.02
N LEU A 140 13.14 26.94 8.16
CA LEU A 140 12.94 26.36 9.48
C LEU A 140 11.44 26.31 9.81
N TRP A 141 11.00 25.19 10.36
CA TRP A 141 9.64 24.98 10.80
C TRP A 141 9.61 24.35 12.19
N THR A 142 8.69 24.80 13.03
CA THR A 142 8.25 24.00 14.16
C THR A 142 7.22 22.99 13.69
N PHE A 143 7.16 21.82 14.33
CA PHE A 143 6.10 20.87 14.00
C PHE A 143 4.73 21.42 14.36
N ASP A 144 4.60 22.28 15.37
CA ASP A 144 3.30 22.90 15.74
C ASP A 144 2.71 23.84 14.69
N GLU A 145 3.54 24.42 13.83
CA GLU A 145 3.05 25.18 12.67
C GLU A 145 2.45 24.28 11.58
N ILE A 146 2.66 22.96 11.68
CA ILE A 146 2.30 21.98 10.65
C ILE A 146 1.30 20.92 11.17
N VAL A 147 1.45 20.48 12.41
CA VAL A 147 0.74 19.32 12.98
C VAL A 147 -0.44 19.73 13.85
N HIS A 148 -1.43 18.85 13.91
CA HIS A 148 -2.69 19.12 14.62
C HIS A 148 -2.62 18.73 16.11
N ARG A 149 -1.88 17.66 16.45
CA ARG A 149 -1.86 17.12 17.81
C ARG A 149 -0.45 16.75 18.27
N ARG A 150 -0.07 17.27 19.45
CA ARG A 150 1.14 16.86 20.18
C ARG A 150 0.89 15.53 20.91
N LEU A 151 1.82 14.60 20.78
CA LEU A 151 1.83 13.37 21.59
C LEU A 151 2.66 13.57 22.87
N THR A 152 2.26 12.92 23.95
CA THR A 152 3.18 12.72 25.09
C THR A 152 4.26 11.71 24.73
N ASP A 153 5.31 11.65 25.55
CA ASP A 153 6.42 10.72 25.37
C ASP A 153 5.93 9.27 25.42
N GLU A 154 5.02 8.96 26.36
CA GLU A 154 4.37 7.65 26.48
C GLU A 154 3.44 7.35 25.28
N GLU A 155 2.67 8.32 24.82
CA GLU A 155 1.79 8.14 23.65
C GLU A 155 2.60 7.85 22.38
N HIS A 156 3.75 8.51 22.21
CA HIS A 156 4.61 8.31 21.06
C HIS A 156 5.32 6.94 21.09
N ILE A 157 5.79 6.48 22.25
CA ILE A 157 6.34 5.12 22.39
C ILE A 157 5.24 4.08 22.13
N ALA A 158 4.05 4.26 22.73
CA ALA A 158 2.92 3.36 22.54
C ALA A 158 2.47 3.29 21.07
N PHE A 159 2.51 4.41 20.33
CA PHE A 159 2.22 4.44 18.91
C PHE A 159 3.09 3.43 18.11
N TYR A 160 4.39 3.38 18.38
CA TYR A 160 5.27 2.41 17.73
C TYR A 160 5.03 0.97 18.21
N GLU A 161 4.78 0.77 19.51
CA GLU A 161 4.47 -0.56 20.05
C GLU A 161 3.20 -1.16 19.45
N THR A 162 2.15 -0.34 19.23
CA THR A 162 0.93 -0.79 18.52
C THR A 162 1.20 -1.21 17.07
N SER A 163 2.26 -0.69 16.47
CA SER A 163 2.74 -1.05 15.13
C SER A 163 3.77 -2.20 15.15
N GLN A 164 3.86 -2.94 16.27
CA GLN A 164 4.77 -4.07 16.50
C GLN A 164 6.26 -3.72 16.41
N VAL A 165 6.61 -2.44 16.61
CA VAL A 165 8.00 -2.03 16.74
C VAL A 165 8.52 -2.46 18.12
N PRO A 166 9.66 -3.16 18.21
CA PRO A 166 10.25 -3.52 19.51
C PRO A 166 10.48 -2.28 20.37
N ARG A 167 10.15 -2.38 21.67
CA ARG A 167 10.20 -1.25 22.61
C ARG A 167 11.55 -0.52 22.61
N GLU A 168 12.65 -1.26 22.54
CA GLU A 168 14.00 -0.67 22.46
C GLU A 168 14.17 0.27 21.25
N PHE A 169 13.59 -0.10 20.11
CA PHE A 169 13.64 0.71 18.90
C PHE A 169 12.62 1.85 18.94
N ALA A 170 11.44 1.64 19.54
CA ALA A 170 10.47 2.71 19.79
C ALA A 170 11.05 3.82 20.69
N VAL A 171 11.78 3.43 21.75
CA VAL A 171 12.48 4.37 22.63
C VAL A 171 13.58 5.11 21.87
N PHE A 172 14.38 4.42 21.04
CA PHE A 172 15.38 5.08 20.20
C PHE A 172 14.75 6.15 19.29
N LEU A 173 13.68 5.82 18.55
CA LEU A 173 12.98 6.77 17.69
C LEU A 173 12.41 7.96 18.47
N HIS A 174 11.89 7.71 19.67
CA HIS A 174 11.43 8.78 20.55
C HIS A 174 12.58 9.68 21.02
N THR A 175 13.71 9.12 21.44
CA THR A 175 14.89 9.89 21.85
C THR A 175 15.48 10.72 20.70
N SER A 176 15.50 10.18 19.47
CA SER A 176 15.92 10.95 18.29
C SER A 176 15.02 12.17 18.06
N ALA A 177 13.70 12.01 18.20
CA ALA A 177 12.76 13.14 18.08
C ALA A 177 12.91 14.18 19.20
N ALA A 178 13.30 13.76 20.41
CA ALA A 178 13.53 14.67 21.53
C ALA A 178 14.73 15.61 21.29
N ARG A 179 15.79 15.13 20.62
CA ARG A 179 16.96 15.95 20.28
C ARG A 179 16.66 17.10 19.32
N THR A 180 15.64 16.95 18.48
CA THR A 180 15.13 18.06 17.65
C THR A 180 14.60 19.20 18.52
N VAL A 181 13.95 18.89 19.66
CA VAL A 181 13.48 19.90 20.63
C VAL A 181 14.64 20.63 21.30
N GLU A 182 15.78 19.95 21.46
CA GLU A 182 17.00 20.51 22.06
C GLU A 182 17.79 21.41 21.08
N GLY A 183 17.33 21.56 19.83
CA GLY A 183 17.89 22.48 18.85
C GLY A 183 19.01 21.90 17.98
N GLU A 184 19.23 20.58 17.98
CA GLU A 184 20.29 19.95 17.17
C GLU A 184 20.10 20.23 15.66
N GLU A 185 18.86 20.15 15.17
CA GLU A 185 18.53 20.39 13.76
C GLU A 185 18.63 21.88 13.39
N GLU A 186 18.26 22.77 14.30
CA GLU A 186 18.39 24.22 14.12
C GLU A 186 19.86 24.63 13.98
N ALA A 187 20.74 24.03 14.79
CA ALA A 187 22.18 24.31 14.79
C ALA A 187 22.88 23.93 13.46
N LEU A 188 22.23 23.15 12.60
CA LEU A 188 22.74 22.85 11.25
C LEU A 188 22.64 24.06 10.31
N VAL A 189 21.79 25.05 10.63
CA VAL A 189 21.71 26.30 9.87
C VAL A 189 22.98 27.11 10.08
N GLY A 190 23.71 27.38 9.01
CA GLY A 190 25.00 28.08 9.05
C GLY A 190 26.20 27.17 9.37
N ASN A 191 26.00 25.87 9.58
CA ASN A 191 27.10 24.92 9.67
C ASN A 191 27.84 24.85 8.31
N PRO A 192 29.18 24.93 8.27
CA PRO A 192 29.95 24.94 7.02
C PRO A 192 29.85 23.65 6.20
N LYS A 193 29.40 22.54 6.80
CA LYS A 193 29.12 21.26 6.12
C LYS A 193 27.67 21.13 5.65
N SER A 194 26.82 22.11 5.91
CA SER A 194 25.42 22.09 5.46
C SER A 194 25.28 22.55 4.03
N ILE A 195 24.53 21.77 3.26
CA ILE A 195 24.09 22.10 1.91
C ILE A 195 22.59 22.39 1.98
N VAL A 196 22.21 23.62 1.60
CA VAL A 196 20.83 24.08 1.67
C VAL A 196 20.10 23.73 0.37
N GLY A 197 19.00 22.99 0.50
CA GLY A 197 18.09 22.66 -0.58
C GLY A 197 17.29 23.85 -1.10
N LYS A 198 16.39 23.60 -2.05
CA LYS A 198 15.52 24.59 -2.68
C LYS A 198 14.03 24.24 -2.57
N VAL A 199 13.68 22.99 -2.31
CA VAL A 199 12.29 22.54 -2.17
C VAL A 199 11.71 23.15 -0.89
N LYS A 200 10.56 23.81 -1.03
CA LYS A 200 9.84 24.44 0.08
C LYS A 200 8.65 23.59 0.51
N LEU A 201 8.38 23.57 1.81
CA LEU A 201 7.27 22.80 2.39
C LEU A 201 5.91 23.20 1.79
N ARG A 202 5.63 24.51 1.71
CA ARG A 202 4.35 25.02 1.21
C ARG A 202 4.10 24.64 -0.25
N ASP A 203 5.13 24.72 -1.10
CA ASP A 203 5.03 24.36 -2.51
C ASP A 203 4.74 22.87 -2.68
N TYR A 204 5.35 22.02 -1.85
CA TYR A 204 5.06 20.60 -1.79
C TYR A 204 3.60 20.34 -1.39
N PHE A 205 3.10 20.96 -0.32
CA PHE A 205 1.70 20.79 0.10
C PHE A 205 0.71 21.26 -0.96
N GLU A 206 0.94 22.40 -1.59
CA GLU A 206 0.04 22.91 -2.63
C GLU A 206 0.00 21.99 -3.84
N THR A 207 1.17 21.49 -4.28
CA THR A 207 1.29 20.57 -5.41
C THR A 207 0.67 19.21 -5.11
N ASN A 208 0.75 18.73 -3.86
CA ASN A 208 0.34 17.39 -3.45
C ASN A 208 -0.96 17.35 -2.65
N LYS A 209 -1.72 18.45 -2.56
CA LYS A 209 -2.94 18.55 -1.74
C LYS A 209 -3.99 17.45 -2.01
N GLY A 210 -3.95 16.85 -3.21
CA GLY A 210 -4.77 15.68 -3.55
C GLY A 210 -4.51 14.43 -2.68
N VAL A 211 -3.31 14.29 -2.11
CA VAL A 211 -2.93 13.16 -1.23
C VAL A 211 -3.75 13.13 0.07
N TRP A 212 -4.15 14.29 0.57
CA TRP A 212 -4.94 14.43 1.81
C TRP A 212 -6.40 14.80 1.55
N LYS A 213 -6.82 14.84 0.28
CA LYS A 213 -8.22 15.08 -0.05
C LYS A 213 -9.02 13.87 0.44
N LYS A 214 -9.92 14.07 1.40
CA LYS A 214 -10.94 13.06 1.72
C LYS A 214 -11.63 12.72 0.40
N ALA A 215 -11.63 11.44 0.02
CA ALA A 215 -12.47 11.00 -1.07
C ALA A 215 -13.88 11.53 -0.78
N GLU A 216 -14.56 12.08 -1.79
CA GLU A 216 -15.96 12.43 -1.60
C GLU A 216 -16.65 11.17 -1.06
N PRO A 217 -17.37 11.26 0.07
CA PRO A 217 -17.95 10.09 0.68
C PRO A 217 -18.84 9.45 -0.38
N LEU A 218 -18.44 8.26 -0.84
CA LEU A 218 -19.37 7.37 -1.52
C LEU A 218 -20.59 7.27 -0.58
N PRO A 219 -21.81 7.46 -1.08
CA PRO A 219 -22.99 7.47 -0.23
C PRO A 219 -23.02 6.15 0.55
N THR A 220 -22.76 6.18 1.87
CA THR A 220 -22.78 5.02 2.79
C THR A 220 -22.18 3.73 2.22
N MET A 221 -20.88 3.43 2.48
CA MET A 221 -20.16 2.19 2.09
C MET A 221 -20.94 1.24 1.17
N LEU A 222 -20.63 1.30 -0.13
CA LEU A 222 -21.22 0.45 -1.15
C LEU A 222 -21.11 -1.02 -0.69
N VAL A 223 -22.18 -1.78 -0.85
CA VAL A 223 -22.19 -3.21 -0.52
C VAL A 223 -22.26 -4.03 -1.80
N VAL A 224 -21.45 -5.07 -1.88
CA VAL A 224 -21.51 -6.04 -2.97
C VAL A 224 -21.97 -7.37 -2.42
N GLU A 225 -23.02 -7.91 -3.04
CA GLU A 225 -23.56 -9.23 -2.78
C GLU A 225 -23.09 -10.18 -3.89
N PHE A 226 -22.32 -11.20 -3.53
CA PHE A 226 -21.90 -12.28 -4.42
C PHE A 226 -22.78 -13.50 -4.19
N ILE A 227 -23.51 -13.92 -5.22
CA ILE A 227 -24.35 -15.11 -5.23
C ILE A 227 -23.77 -16.08 -6.24
N SER A 228 -23.50 -17.32 -5.82
CA SER A 228 -23.02 -18.37 -6.73
C SER A 228 -23.72 -19.70 -6.48
N TRP A 229 -23.87 -20.50 -7.53
CA TRP A 229 -24.48 -21.83 -7.43
C TRP A 229 -24.08 -22.75 -8.57
N ALA A 230 -24.06 -24.05 -8.27
CA ALA A 230 -23.94 -25.09 -9.28
C ALA A 230 -25.23 -25.14 -10.11
N ALA A 231 -25.23 -24.55 -11.29
CA ALA A 231 -26.35 -24.41 -12.19
C ALA A 231 -26.74 -25.74 -12.87
N THR A 232 -28.04 -25.94 -13.07
CA THR A 232 -28.58 -27.07 -13.85
C THR A 232 -28.29 -26.91 -15.35
N ASP A 233 -28.28 -28.02 -16.09
CA ASP A 233 -28.07 -28.00 -17.55
C ASP A 233 -29.15 -27.18 -18.27
N ALA A 234 -30.39 -27.23 -17.78
CA ALA A 234 -31.49 -26.40 -18.29
C ALA A 234 -31.18 -24.91 -18.19
N PHE A 235 -30.72 -24.45 -17.01
CA PHE A 235 -30.34 -23.06 -16.79
C PHE A 235 -29.18 -22.61 -17.70
N LEU A 236 -28.16 -23.45 -17.85
CA LEU A 236 -27.00 -23.13 -18.68
C LEU A 236 -27.33 -23.12 -20.19
N SER A 237 -28.34 -23.88 -20.62
CA SER A 237 -28.76 -23.93 -22.02
C SER A 237 -29.54 -22.68 -22.48
N ASP A 238 -30.26 -22.02 -21.57
CA ASP A 238 -30.96 -20.75 -21.83
C ASP A 238 -30.91 -19.85 -20.58
N THR A 239 -29.72 -19.33 -20.30
CA THR A 239 -29.48 -18.51 -19.10
C THR A 239 -30.35 -17.25 -19.10
N ASN A 240 -30.49 -16.57 -20.24
CA ASN A 240 -31.28 -15.33 -20.33
C ASN A 240 -32.76 -15.61 -20.02
N THR A 241 -33.33 -16.62 -20.72
CA THR A 241 -34.43 -17.48 -20.28
C THR A 241 -34.85 -17.37 -18.81
N HIS A 242 -34.01 -18.04 -18.03
CA HIS A 242 -34.28 -18.44 -16.68
C HIS A 242 -33.82 -17.40 -15.65
N PHE A 243 -32.85 -16.57 -16.00
CA PHE A 243 -32.26 -15.58 -15.11
C PHE A 243 -32.98 -14.23 -15.12
N ARG A 244 -33.48 -13.79 -16.29
CA ARG A 244 -34.13 -12.47 -16.46
C ARG A 244 -35.24 -12.20 -15.44
N PRO A 245 -36.14 -13.15 -15.11
CA PRO A 245 -37.20 -12.90 -14.13
C PRO A 245 -36.70 -12.61 -12.71
N ALA A 246 -35.54 -13.15 -12.31
CA ALA A 246 -34.92 -12.86 -11.03
C ALA A 246 -34.29 -11.45 -11.02
N VAL A 247 -33.62 -11.09 -12.11
CA VAL A 247 -33.02 -9.76 -12.32
C VAL A 247 -34.10 -8.67 -12.32
N ASP A 248 -35.14 -8.81 -13.14
CA ASP A 248 -36.23 -7.83 -13.25
C ASP A 248 -37.01 -7.63 -11.93
N GLN A 249 -36.89 -8.59 -11.02
CA GLN A 249 -37.49 -8.50 -9.69
C GLN A 249 -36.60 -7.71 -8.72
N ILE A 250 -35.34 -8.11 -8.56
CA ILE A 250 -34.44 -7.48 -7.59
C ILE A 250 -33.98 -6.09 -8.04
N SER A 251 -33.92 -5.82 -9.36
CA SER A 251 -33.53 -4.52 -9.89
C SER A 251 -34.50 -3.39 -9.54
N LYS A 252 -35.71 -3.72 -9.05
CA LYS A 252 -36.71 -2.75 -8.58
C LYS A 252 -36.49 -2.33 -7.14
N SER A 253 -35.62 -3.01 -6.41
CA SER A 253 -35.30 -2.66 -5.03
C SER A 253 -34.56 -1.32 -4.99
N ASP A 254 -34.97 -0.49 -4.03
CA ASP A 254 -34.31 0.79 -3.78
C ASP A 254 -32.83 0.57 -3.44
N GLY A 255 -31.96 1.41 -4.01
CA GLY A 255 -30.50 1.28 -3.89
C GLY A 255 -29.85 0.13 -4.67
N CYS A 256 -30.56 -0.60 -5.54
CA CYS A 256 -29.91 -1.54 -6.47
C CYS A 256 -29.22 -0.76 -7.62
N LEU A 257 -27.89 -0.76 -7.64
CA LEU A 257 -27.10 0.02 -8.59
C LEU A 257 -26.81 -0.74 -9.89
N ALA A 258 -26.36 -1.99 -9.77
CA ALA A 258 -26.00 -2.81 -10.92
C ALA A 258 -26.10 -4.30 -10.58
N ILE A 259 -26.34 -5.11 -11.61
CA ILE A 259 -26.33 -6.58 -11.52
C ILE A 259 -25.42 -7.12 -12.61
N TYR A 260 -24.44 -7.89 -12.21
CA TYR A 260 -23.50 -8.59 -13.07
C TYR A 260 -23.78 -10.08 -13.02
N SER A 261 -23.61 -10.78 -14.14
CA SER A 261 -23.73 -12.23 -14.16
C SER A 261 -22.76 -12.88 -15.13
N GLY A 262 -22.38 -14.12 -14.84
CA GLY A 262 -21.40 -14.84 -15.64
C GLY A 262 -21.20 -16.28 -15.19
N GLN A 263 -20.72 -17.10 -16.12
CA GLN A 263 -20.31 -18.48 -15.84
C GLN A 263 -18.85 -18.49 -15.36
N GLU A 264 -18.57 -19.30 -14.35
CA GLU A 264 -17.20 -19.51 -13.87
C GLU A 264 -16.37 -20.26 -14.92
N LYS A 265 -15.09 -19.89 -15.03
CA LYS A 265 -14.17 -20.52 -15.98
C LYS A 265 -13.67 -21.88 -15.49
N GLU A 266 -13.30 -21.96 -14.21
CA GLU A 266 -12.74 -23.16 -13.59
C GLU A 266 -13.77 -24.29 -13.50
N ASP A 267 -14.98 -23.98 -13.01
CA ASP A 267 -16.11 -24.89 -12.98
C ASP A 267 -17.26 -24.33 -13.83
N ARG A 268 -17.40 -24.87 -15.05
CA ARG A 268 -18.47 -24.45 -15.97
C ARG A 268 -19.87 -24.82 -15.49
N ASN A 269 -20.01 -25.60 -14.42
CA ASN A 269 -21.32 -25.78 -13.80
C ASN A 269 -21.67 -24.62 -12.85
N ASN A 270 -20.70 -23.84 -12.38
CA ASN A 270 -20.95 -22.76 -11.44
C ASN A 270 -21.32 -21.46 -12.17
N PHE A 271 -22.40 -20.83 -11.73
CA PHE A 271 -22.87 -19.56 -12.25
C PHE A 271 -22.88 -18.51 -11.15
N TRP A 272 -22.61 -17.27 -11.52
CA TRP A 272 -22.46 -16.14 -10.62
C TRP A 272 -23.46 -15.04 -10.95
N MET A 273 -24.04 -14.48 -9.89
CA MET A 273 -24.76 -13.21 -9.88
C MET A 273 -24.10 -12.31 -8.84
N VAL A 274 -23.78 -11.08 -9.21
CA VAL A 274 -23.21 -10.08 -8.31
C VAL A 274 -24.09 -8.83 -8.33
N VAL A 275 -24.56 -8.41 -7.17
CA VAL A 275 -25.42 -7.22 -7.03
C VAL A 275 -24.64 -6.13 -6.29
N ALA A 276 -24.55 -4.95 -6.91
CA ALA A 276 -24.00 -3.77 -6.28
C ALA A 276 -25.14 -2.96 -5.65
N TRP A 277 -25.05 -2.72 -4.36
CA TRP A 277 -26.01 -2.00 -3.55
C TRP A 277 -25.43 -0.67 -3.09
N GLN A 278 -26.25 0.39 -3.14
CA GLN A 278 -25.87 1.72 -2.71
C GLN A 278 -25.36 1.74 -1.27
N SER A 279 -25.89 0.88 -0.39
CA SER A 279 -25.34 0.66 0.95
C SER A 279 -25.87 -0.62 1.60
N GLY A 280 -25.29 -0.98 2.74
CA GLY A 280 -25.80 -2.06 3.59
C GLY A 280 -27.22 -1.83 4.10
N THR A 281 -27.66 -0.58 4.29
CA THR A 281 -29.04 -0.29 4.68
C THR A 281 -30.03 -0.56 3.56
N HIS A 282 -29.66 -0.28 2.31
CA HIS A 282 -30.50 -0.59 1.14
C HIS A 282 -30.62 -2.10 0.93
N LEU A 283 -29.50 -2.82 1.00
CA LEU A 283 -29.50 -4.28 0.96
C LEU A 283 -30.37 -4.85 2.09
N GLN A 284 -30.18 -4.41 3.33
CA GLN A 284 -30.95 -4.88 4.48
C GLN A 284 -32.45 -4.59 4.33
N ALA A 285 -32.81 -3.43 3.78
CA ALA A 285 -34.19 -3.09 3.45
C ALA A 285 -34.73 -4.03 2.36
N ALA A 286 -33.97 -4.30 1.30
CA ALA A 286 -34.36 -5.21 0.22
C ALA A 286 -34.58 -6.65 0.72
N MET A 287 -33.68 -7.17 1.58
CA MET A 287 -33.81 -8.50 2.18
C MET A 287 -35.11 -8.70 2.97
N ASN A 288 -35.67 -7.62 3.51
CA ASN A 288 -36.93 -7.63 4.27
C ASN A 288 -38.19 -7.48 3.38
N ARG A 289 -38.04 -7.53 2.05
CA ARG A 289 -39.13 -7.30 1.09
C ARG A 289 -39.39 -8.54 0.22
N PRO A 290 -40.62 -8.73 -0.30
CA PRO A 290 -40.97 -9.87 -1.14
C PRO A 290 -40.12 -10.00 -2.41
N GLU A 291 -39.57 -8.89 -2.90
CA GLU A 291 -38.71 -8.83 -4.08
C GLU A 291 -37.44 -9.69 -3.88
N TYR A 292 -36.78 -9.59 -2.74
CA TYR A 292 -35.57 -10.38 -2.46
C TYR A 292 -35.90 -11.87 -2.30
N ALA A 293 -36.93 -12.20 -1.52
CA ALA A 293 -37.37 -13.59 -1.33
C ALA A 293 -37.75 -14.24 -2.67
N GLY A 294 -38.54 -13.55 -3.49
CA GLY A 294 -38.97 -14.11 -4.77
C GLY A 294 -37.88 -14.10 -5.86
N MET A 295 -36.78 -13.35 -5.71
CA MET A 295 -35.56 -13.53 -6.51
C MET A 295 -34.93 -14.87 -6.14
N MET A 296 -34.70 -15.13 -4.86
CA MET A 296 -34.13 -16.40 -4.38
C MET A 296 -34.97 -17.60 -4.79
N ASP A 297 -36.30 -17.51 -4.70
CA ASP A 297 -37.22 -18.58 -5.12
C ASP A 297 -37.18 -18.86 -6.62
N LYS A 298 -36.88 -17.86 -7.46
CA LYS A 298 -36.69 -18.04 -8.90
C LYS A 298 -35.35 -18.70 -9.24
N LEU A 299 -34.31 -18.48 -8.43
CA LEU A 299 -32.98 -19.02 -8.67
C LEU A 299 -32.80 -20.45 -8.13
N ARG A 300 -33.39 -20.77 -6.96
CA ARG A 300 -33.23 -22.09 -6.30
C ARG A 300 -33.52 -23.31 -7.20
N PRO A 301 -34.58 -23.34 -8.04
CA PRO A 301 -34.85 -24.47 -8.94
C PRO A 301 -33.73 -24.74 -9.96
N PHE A 302 -32.90 -23.73 -10.23
CA PHE A 302 -31.77 -23.83 -11.15
C PHE A 302 -30.45 -24.17 -10.45
N SER A 303 -30.46 -24.39 -9.13
CA SER A 303 -29.34 -24.96 -8.40
C SER A 303 -29.46 -26.48 -8.33
N ARG A 304 -28.42 -27.20 -8.75
CA ARG A 304 -28.35 -28.67 -8.67
C ARG A 304 -28.49 -29.18 -7.23
N SER A 305 -28.04 -28.40 -6.24
CA SER A 305 -28.16 -28.73 -4.82
C SER A 305 -29.36 -28.07 -4.14
N GLY A 306 -30.08 -27.19 -4.84
CA GLY A 306 -31.08 -26.30 -4.25
C GLY A 306 -30.51 -25.19 -3.34
N HIS A 307 -29.19 -25.14 -3.17
CA HIS A 307 -28.49 -24.16 -2.35
C HIS A 307 -27.82 -23.08 -3.22
N LEU A 308 -27.82 -21.84 -2.72
CA LEU A 308 -27.11 -20.70 -3.29
C LEU A 308 -26.12 -20.21 -2.23
N ASP A 309 -24.86 -20.05 -2.61
CA ASP A 309 -23.81 -19.51 -1.75
C ASP A 309 -23.78 -17.99 -1.87
N VAL A 310 -23.91 -17.29 -0.74
CA VAL A 310 -24.07 -15.82 -0.69
C VAL A 310 -23.02 -15.22 0.23
N HIS A 311 -22.32 -14.19 -0.26
CA HIS A 311 -21.36 -13.40 0.52
C HIS A 311 -21.64 -11.92 0.33
N HIS A 312 -21.80 -11.17 1.42
CA HIS A 312 -21.94 -9.72 1.39
C HIS A 312 -20.67 -9.05 1.90
N ILE A 313 -20.18 -8.04 1.19
CA ILE A 313 -19.03 -7.25 1.63
C ILE A 313 -19.31 -5.75 1.53
N ASP A 314 -18.91 -4.99 2.55
CA ASP A 314 -18.71 -3.55 2.40
C ASP A 314 -17.43 -3.35 1.61
N VAL A 315 -17.50 -2.68 0.46
CA VAL A 315 -16.34 -2.48 -0.40
C VAL A 315 -15.63 -1.17 -0.11
N ASN A 316 -14.31 -1.22 -0.21
CA ASN A 316 -13.45 -0.06 0.02
C ASN A 316 -13.44 0.96 -1.14
N LYS A 317 -13.97 0.61 -2.33
CA LYS A 317 -13.92 1.40 -3.56
C LYS A 317 -15.09 1.11 -4.50
N ASP A 318 -15.22 1.92 -5.56
CA ASP A 318 -16.10 1.63 -6.69
C ASP A 318 -15.78 0.27 -7.35
N THR A 319 -16.82 -0.38 -7.88
CA THR A 319 -16.75 -1.78 -8.34
C THR A 319 -16.73 -1.92 -9.86
N ASN A 320 -17.03 -0.86 -10.60
CA ASN A 320 -17.26 -0.93 -12.05
C ASN A 320 -15.97 -1.31 -12.81
N ALA A 321 -14.82 -0.83 -12.35
CA ALA A 321 -13.52 -1.17 -12.96
C ALA A 321 -13.21 -2.68 -12.87
N ALA A 322 -13.68 -3.35 -11.82
CA ALA A 322 -13.45 -4.78 -11.62
C ALA A 322 -14.57 -5.66 -12.16
N LEU A 323 -15.84 -5.25 -12.11
CA LEU A 323 -17.00 -6.07 -12.53
C LEU A 323 -17.53 -5.75 -13.93
N GLY A 324 -17.32 -4.53 -14.43
CA GLY A 324 -17.81 -4.06 -15.73
C GLY A 324 -16.89 -4.38 -16.92
N VAL A 325 -15.86 -5.20 -16.70
CA VAL A 325 -14.83 -5.53 -17.69
C VAL A 325 -14.96 -6.95 -18.24
N ALA A 326 -14.13 -7.28 -19.23
CA ALA A 326 -14.17 -8.59 -19.90
C ALA A 326 -13.91 -9.78 -18.97
N PHE A 327 -13.11 -9.62 -17.90
CA PHE A 327 -12.75 -10.71 -17.02
C PHE A 327 -12.49 -10.21 -15.59
N THR A 328 -13.00 -10.93 -14.60
CA THR A 328 -12.80 -10.60 -13.19
C THR A 328 -12.20 -11.79 -12.46
N THR A 329 -11.12 -11.55 -11.73
CA THR A 329 -10.63 -12.50 -10.73
C THR A 329 -11.31 -12.19 -9.41
N ILE A 330 -11.95 -13.20 -8.80
CA ILE A 330 -12.47 -13.13 -7.43
C ILE A 330 -11.60 -14.02 -6.55
N VAL A 331 -11.15 -13.48 -5.42
CA VAL A 331 -10.31 -14.16 -4.45
C VAL A 331 -11.04 -14.21 -3.12
N PHE A 332 -11.28 -15.43 -2.63
CA PHE A 332 -11.79 -15.70 -1.30
C PHE A 332 -10.61 -16.07 -0.39
N LEU A 333 -10.49 -15.37 0.72
CA LEU A 333 -9.44 -15.58 1.71
C LEU A 333 -10.09 -15.98 3.03
N ASN A 334 -9.83 -17.20 3.49
CA ASN A 334 -10.34 -17.70 4.78
C ASN A 334 -9.18 -17.77 5.77
N LEU A 335 -9.27 -17.12 6.93
CA LEU A 335 -8.22 -17.16 7.93
C LEU A 335 -8.01 -18.57 8.47
N LYS A 336 -6.77 -19.07 8.42
CA LYS A 336 -6.37 -20.37 8.97
C LYS A 336 -6.67 -20.47 10.47
N ALA A 337 -6.90 -21.68 10.97
CA ALA A 337 -7.12 -21.91 12.40
C ALA A 337 -5.96 -21.35 13.25
N GLY A 338 -6.28 -20.75 14.40
CA GLY A 338 -5.28 -20.16 15.31
C GLY A 338 -4.86 -18.72 14.99
N VAL A 339 -5.20 -18.18 13.81
CA VAL A 339 -4.96 -16.77 13.48
C VAL A 339 -6.04 -15.89 14.13
N ALA A 340 -5.65 -14.91 14.95
CA ALA A 340 -6.58 -13.94 15.55
C ALA A 340 -7.19 -13.02 14.48
N ALA A 341 -8.51 -12.80 14.53
CA ALA A 341 -9.23 -12.07 13.48
C ALA A 341 -8.90 -10.57 13.45
N THR A 342 -8.59 -9.97 14.60
CA THR A 342 -8.24 -8.54 14.73
C THR A 342 -6.94 -8.22 14.00
N ASP A 343 -5.89 -8.97 14.32
CA ASP A 343 -4.54 -8.74 13.77
C ASP A 343 -4.49 -9.09 12.29
N ALA A 344 -5.26 -10.10 11.88
CA ALA A 344 -5.33 -10.54 10.50
C ALA A 344 -6.17 -9.60 9.62
N THR A 345 -7.19 -8.93 10.16
CA THR A 345 -7.97 -7.96 9.39
C THR A 345 -7.08 -6.84 8.88
N SER A 346 -6.29 -6.21 9.77
CA SER A 346 -5.37 -5.13 9.39
C SER A 346 -4.33 -5.64 8.37
N LYS A 347 -3.76 -6.83 8.61
CA LYS A 347 -2.77 -7.40 7.70
C LYS A 347 -3.34 -7.69 6.30
N VAL A 348 -4.49 -8.36 6.21
CA VAL A 348 -5.16 -8.64 4.92
C VAL A 348 -5.50 -7.32 4.21
N SER A 349 -6.05 -6.34 4.93
CA SER A 349 -6.39 -5.02 4.39
C SER A 349 -5.17 -4.32 3.77
N THR A 350 -4.05 -4.27 4.49
CA THR A 350 -2.80 -3.66 4.02
C THR A 350 -2.26 -4.37 2.78
N VAL A 351 -2.27 -5.71 2.78
CA VAL A 351 -1.75 -6.49 1.65
C VAL A 351 -2.63 -6.37 0.41
N LEU A 352 -3.96 -6.37 0.56
CA LEU A 352 -4.87 -6.17 -0.56
C LEU A 352 -4.81 -4.73 -1.09
N GLY A 353 -4.78 -3.72 -0.21
CA GLY A 353 -4.68 -2.32 -0.60
C GLY A 353 -3.43 -2.02 -1.43
N ARG A 354 -2.27 -2.56 -1.05
CA ARG A 354 -1.03 -2.34 -1.82
C ARG A 354 -0.96 -3.15 -3.12
N SER A 355 -1.60 -4.31 -3.19
CA SER A 355 -1.45 -5.23 -4.34
C SER A 355 -2.50 -5.04 -5.43
N LEU A 356 -3.76 -4.79 -5.06
CA LEU A 356 -4.85 -4.59 -6.02
C LEU A 356 -4.70 -3.27 -6.79
N ASP A 357 -4.09 -2.27 -6.16
CA ASP A 357 -3.86 -0.94 -6.75
C ASP A 357 -2.44 -0.75 -7.28
N ALA A 358 -1.60 -1.79 -7.26
CA ALA A 358 -0.21 -1.70 -7.71
C ALA A 358 -0.04 -1.30 -9.19
N GLY A 359 -1.14 -1.21 -9.95
CA GLY A 359 -1.30 -0.39 -11.16
C GLY A 359 -0.36 -0.67 -12.34
N SER A 360 0.48 -1.69 -12.26
CA SER A 360 1.68 -1.79 -13.11
C SER A 360 1.70 -3.05 -13.97
N ALA A 361 0.76 -3.98 -13.82
CA ALA A 361 0.70 -5.19 -14.61
C ALA A 361 -0.04 -4.97 -15.94
N THR A 362 0.56 -5.40 -17.05
CA THR A 362 -0.05 -5.28 -18.38
C THR A 362 -1.38 -6.03 -18.40
N GLY A 363 -2.48 -5.30 -18.59
CA GLY A 363 -3.80 -5.87 -18.74
C GLY A 363 -4.62 -6.02 -17.45
N THR A 364 -4.25 -5.35 -16.35
CA THR A 364 -5.14 -5.12 -15.21
C THR A 364 -6.05 -3.91 -15.44
N TYR A 365 -7.24 -3.92 -14.84
CA TYR A 365 -8.15 -2.77 -14.77
C TYR A 365 -8.31 -2.32 -13.30
N PRO A 366 -7.35 -1.54 -12.76
CA PRO A 366 -7.51 -0.96 -11.43
C PRO A 366 -8.58 0.16 -11.44
N PRO A 367 -9.19 0.48 -10.28
CA PRO A 367 -8.95 -0.15 -8.97
C PRO A 367 -9.59 -1.54 -8.86
N GLY A 368 -8.95 -2.43 -8.11
CA GLY A 368 -9.65 -3.56 -7.51
C GLY A 368 -10.40 -3.12 -6.25
N PHE A 369 -11.28 -3.98 -5.75
CA PHE A 369 -11.96 -3.76 -4.48
C PHE A 369 -11.89 -5.00 -3.59
N TRP A 370 -12.07 -4.82 -2.30
CA TRP A 370 -12.13 -5.90 -1.33
C TRP A 370 -12.95 -5.51 -0.11
N GLY A 371 -13.34 -6.52 0.66
CA GLY A 371 -14.04 -6.36 1.92
C GLY A 371 -14.08 -7.65 2.73
N ARG A 372 -14.43 -7.51 4.01
CA ARG A 372 -14.68 -8.64 4.90
C ARG A 372 -16.13 -9.07 4.73
N THR A 373 -16.40 -10.38 4.74
CA THR A 373 -17.76 -10.90 4.61
C THR A 373 -18.59 -10.60 5.85
N HIS A 374 -19.86 -10.26 5.66
CA HIS A 374 -20.83 -10.10 6.75
C HIS A 374 -21.11 -11.45 7.44
N GLU A 375 -21.03 -12.54 6.70
CA GLU A 375 -21.30 -13.91 7.16
C GLU A 375 -20.22 -14.45 8.11
N SER A 376 -18.99 -13.96 7.98
CA SER A 376 -17.86 -14.45 8.76
C SER A 376 -16.78 -13.40 8.91
N ALA A 377 -16.44 -13.09 10.17
CA ALA A 377 -15.30 -12.24 10.49
C ALA A 377 -13.93 -12.84 10.07
N ARG A 378 -13.91 -14.11 9.65
CA ARG A 378 -12.70 -14.83 9.22
C ARG A 378 -12.57 -14.94 7.71
N LYS A 379 -13.50 -14.36 6.93
CA LYS A 379 -13.50 -14.49 5.48
C LYS A 379 -13.51 -13.12 4.81
N PHE A 380 -12.69 -13.00 3.78
CA PHE A 380 -12.55 -11.80 2.97
C PHE A 380 -12.76 -12.15 1.50
N VAL A 381 -13.23 -11.18 0.74
CA VAL A 381 -13.39 -11.27 -0.71
C VAL A 381 -12.68 -10.09 -1.34
N ALA A 382 -11.90 -10.36 -2.38
CA ALA A 382 -11.27 -9.35 -3.22
C ALA A 382 -11.62 -9.61 -4.69
N ALA A 383 -11.77 -8.55 -5.47
CA ALA A 383 -12.02 -8.64 -6.90
C ALA A 383 -11.17 -7.63 -7.67
N ILE A 384 -10.68 -8.05 -8.83
CA ILE A 384 -9.91 -7.21 -9.74
C ILE A 384 -10.20 -7.58 -11.20
N GLY A 385 -10.29 -6.54 -12.04
CA GLY A 385 -10.54 -6.67 -13.46
C GLY A 385 -9.27 -6.97 -14.27
N TRP A 386 -9.44 -7.74 -15.34
CA TRP A 386 -8.39 -8.10 -16.28
C TRP A 386 -8.89 -8.03 -17.73
N SER A 387 -7.96 -7.73 -18.63
CA SER A 387 -8.16 -7.80 -20.08
C SER A 387 -8.35 -9.23 -20.58
N SER A 388 -7.74 -10.22 -19.90
CA SER A 388 -7.92 -11.64 -20.18
C SER A 388 -7.36 -12.49 -19.03
N VAL A 389 -7.73 -13.77 -19.02
CA VAL A 389 -7.15 -14.77 -18.10
C VAL A 389 -5.64 -14.90 -18.33
N GLN A 390 -5.22 -14.82 -19.59
CA GLN A 390 -3.82 -14.94 -19.95
C GLN A 390 -3.00 -13.77 -19.40
N ALA A 391 -3.57 -12.55 -19.37
CA ALA A 391 -2.92 -11.39 -18.76
C ALA A 391 -2.75 -11.56 -17.26
N HIS A 392 -3.77 -12.09 -16.57
CA HIS A 392 -3.67 -12.48 -15.16
C HIS A 392 -2.58 -13.55 -14.95
N ASP A 393 -2.65 -14.66 -15.69
CA ASP A 393 -1.74 -15.79 -15.50
C ASP A 393 -0.28 -15.40 -15.82
N ASN A 394 -0.06 -14.58 -16.85
CA ASN A 394 1.25 -14.02 -17.15
C ASN A 394 1.74 -13.13 -16.00
N THR A 395 0.89 -12.26 -15.45
CA THR A 395 1.26 -11.40 -14.32
C THR A 395 1.66 -12.20 -13.08
N MET A 396 0.92 -13.28 -12.79
CA MET A 396 1.21 -14.17 -11.67
C MET A 396 2.48 -15.01 -11.92
N ARG A 397 2.70 -15.48 -13.16
CA ARG A 397 3.88 -16.27 -13.55
C ARG A 397 5.15 -15.43 -13.59
N ASP A 398 5.07 -14.21 -14.13
CA ASP A 398 6.21 -13.31 -14.29
C ASP A 398 6.63 -12.70 -12.94
N LYS A 399 5.95 -13.09 -11.84
CA LYS A 399 6.32 -12.84 -10.44
C LYS A 399 6.71 -11.39 -10.20
N LYS A 400 5.94 -10.44 -10.73
CA LYS A 400 6.11 -9.03 -10.34
C LYS A 400 6.09 -8.98 -8.82
N GLU A 401 7.18 -8.48 -8.25
CA GLU A 401 7.54 -8.67 -6.84
C GLU A 401 6.37 -8.35 -5.90
N VAL A 402 5.62 -7.30 -6.21
CA VAL A 402 4.43 -6.88 -5.47
C VAL A 402 3.34 -7.97 -5.36
N TYR A 403 2.99 -8.67 -6.44
CA TYR A 403 1.96 -9.71 -6.42
C TYR A 403 2.47 -11.01 -5.80
N ARG A 404 3.73 -11.35 -6.04
CA ARG A 404 4.38 -12.53 -5.45
C ARG A 404 4.42 -12.42 -3.93
N VAL A 405 4.97 -11.31 -3.42
CA VAL A 405 5.09 -11.03 -1.99
C VAL A 405 3.71 -10.96 -1.33
N ALA A 406 2.75 -10.26 -1.96
CA ALA A 406 1.38 -10.21 -1.45
C ALA A 406 0.74 -11.61 -1.36
N THR A 407 0.90 -12.44 -2.39
CA THR A 407 0.36 -13.80 -2.40
C THR A 407 1.00 -14.67 -1.32
N GLU A 408 2.31 -14.61 -1.14
CA GLU A 408 3.03 -15.36 -0.09
C GLU A 408 2.58 -14.93 1.32
N GLU A 409 2.45 -13.63 1.56
CA GLU A 409 1.99 -13.11 2.84
C GLU A 409 0.55 -13.52 3.15
N LEU A 410 -0.35 -13.47 2.16
CA LEU A 410 -1.73 -13.91 2.32
C LEU A 410 -1.82 -15.42 2.56
N LEU A 411 -1.10 -16.23 1.78
CA LEU A 411 -1.06 -17.68 1.97
C LEU A 411 -0.46 -18.10 3.32
N GLY A 412 0.40 -17.26 3.92
CA GLY A 412 0.91 -17.48 5.27
C GLY A 412 -0.18 -17.51 6.34
N ILE A 413 -1.29 -16.78 6.13
CA ILE A 413 -2.36 -16.61 7.14
C ILE A 413 -3.75 -17.05 6.69
N THR A 414 -3.95 -17.30 5.39
CA THR A 414 -5.24 -17.67 4.81
C THR A 414 -5.16 -18.91 3.94
N ASP A 415 -6.28 -19.62 3.85
CA ASP A 415 -6.59 -20.53 2.75
C ASP A 415 -7.26 -19.71 1.65
N MET A 416 -6.61 -19.67 0.48
CA MET A 416 -7.03 -18.85 -0.65
C MET A 416 -7.73 -19.69 -1.72
N LYS A 417 -8.94 -19.31 -2.10
CA LYS A 417 -9.63 -19.82 -3.30
C LYS A 417 -9.76 -18.69 -4.30
N ARG A 418 -9.33 -18.95 -5.54
CA ARG A 418 -9.48 -18.01 -6.66
C ARG A 418 -10.42 -18.60 -7.69
N VAL A 419 -11.29 -17.77 -8.24
CA VAL A 419 -12.14 -18.10 -9.39
C VAL A 419 -12.07 -16.99 -10.40
N HIS A 420 -12.42 -17.32 -11.64
CA HIS A 420 -12.56 -16.32 -12.67
C HIS A 420 -13.90 -16.36 -13.37
N VAL A 421 -14.44 -15.17 -13.61
CA VAL A 421 -15.75 -15.00 -14.23
C VAL A 421 -15.68 -13.94 -15.32
N VAL A 422 -16.30 -14.25 -16.47
CA VAL A 422 -16.59 -13.27 -17.52
C VAL A 422 -17.92 -12.64 -17.16
N PHE A 423 -17.90 -11.51 -16.48
CA PHE A 423 -19.13 -10.81 -16.13
C PHE A 423 -19.71 -10.05 -17.31
N LYS A 424 -21.04 -10.07 -17.39
CA LYS A 424 -21.84 -9.19 -18.25
C LYS A 424 -22.72 -8.33 -17.36
N THR A 425 -22.77 -7.04 -17.67
CA THR A 425 -23.77 -6.15 -17.08
C THR A 425 -25.16 -6.61 -17.51
N THR A 426 -25.95 -7.08 -16.56
CA THR A 426 -27.30 -7.59 -16.78
C THR A 426 -28.34 -6.53 -16.47
N TYR A 427 -28.04 -5.65 -15.50
CA TYR A 427 -28.78 -4.45 -15.17
C TYR A 427 -27.82 -3.36 -14.70
N HIS A 428 -28.15 -2.10 -15.00
CA HIS A 428 -27.50 -0.93 -14.45
C HIS A 428 -28.57 0.15 -14.26
N ALA A 429 -28.65 0.74 -13.08
CA ALA A 429 -29.56 1.84 -12.82
C ALA A 429 -29.20 3.03 -13.71
N ALA A 430 -30.18 3.75 -14.21
CA ALA A 430 -29.93 5.04 -14.84
C ALA A 430 -29.38 5.98 -13.75
N LEU A 431 -28.18 6.56 -13.96
CA LEU A 431 -27.70 7.59 -13.06
C LEU A 431 -28.74 8.72 -13.05
N PRO A 432 -29.13 9.26 -11.88
CA PRO A 432 -29.94 10.46 -11.86
C PRO A 432 -29.19 11.53 -12.65
N VAL A 433 -29.83 12.06 -13.69
CA VAL A 433 -29.29 13.18 -14.46
C VAL A 433 -29.17 14.34 -13.47
N SER A 434 -27.93 14.69 -13.13
CA SER A 434 -27.61 15.80 -12.22
C SER A 434 -27.97 17.14 -12.85
#